data_AF-E9I361-F1
#
_entry.id   AF-E9I361-F1
#
_cell.length_a   1.000
_cell.length_b   1.000
_cell.length_c   1.000
_cell.angle_alpha   90.00
_cell.angle_beta   90.00
_cell.angle_gamma   90.00
#
_symmetry.space_group_name_H-M   'P 1'
#
loop_
_entity.id
_entity.type
_entity.pdbx_description
1 polymer ?
#
loop_
_entity_poly.entity_id
_entity_poly.type
_entity_poly.pdbx_seq_one_letter_code
_entity_poly.pdbx_strand_id
1 'polypeptide(L)' 'TRDPLILSLGWRRFQKISPYSIHDHNGLHRQLKYTPEHMHCTSLFWNPLTPRDKGLLAIQSISQVQVQF' A
#
# COMPACT_ATOMS: atom_id res chain seq x y z
N THR A 1 -4.62 -0.68 10.50
CA THR A 1 -4.78 -1.62 9.38
C THR A 1 -6.23 -1.84 8.99
N ARG A 2 -7.01 -0.80 8.63
CA ARG A 2 -8.32 -0.97 7.96
C ARG A 2 -8.68 0.18 7.02
N ASP A 3 -7.73 1.05 6.71
CA ASP A 3 -7.99 2.23 5.89
C ASP A 3 -7.88 1.86 4.40
N PRO A 4 -8.91 2.09 3.59
CA PRO A 4 -8.85 1.80 2.17
C PRO A 4 -7.90 2.79 1.49
N LEU A 5 -6.96 2.26 0.72
CA LEU A 5 -6.06 3.05 -0.12
C LEU A 5 -6.37 2.80 -1.58
N ILE A 6 -6.19 3.84 -2.38
CA ILE A 6 -6.30 3.77 -3.83
C ILE A 6 -4.91 3.42 -4.36
N LEU A 7 -4.79 2.22 -4.91
CA LEU A 7 -3.57 1.69 -5.48
C LEU A 7 -3.60 1.89 -6.99
N SER A 8 -2.59 2.56 -7.52
CA SER A 8 -2.33 2.70 -8.95
C SER A 8 -1.21 1.76 -9.36
N LEU A 9 -1.53 0.83 -10.26
CA LEU A 9 -0.65 -0.22 -10.74
C LEU A 9 -0.77 -0.33 -12.26
N GLY A 10 0.26 0.12 -12.97
CA GLY A 10 0.22 0.29 -14.42
C GLY A 10 -0.94 1.21 -14.83
N TRP A 11 -1.84 0.72 -15.67
CA TRP A 11 -2.99 1.48 -16.19
C TRP A 11 -4.24 1.41 -15.31
N ARG A 12 -4.21 0.59 -14.24
CA ARG A 12 -5.40 0.27 -13.45
C ARG A 12 -5.31 0.88 -12.06
N ARG A 13 -6.46 1.32 -11.55
CA ARG A 13 -6.64 1.88 -10.21
C ARG A 13 -7.63 1.00 -9.44
N PHE A 14 -7.32 0.67 -8.19
CA PHE A 14 -8.16 -0.16 -7.33
C PHE A 14 -8.20 0.41 -5.92
N GLN A 15 -9.36 0.39 -5.29
CA GLN A 15 -9.49 0.72 -3.87
C GLN A 15 -9.50 -0.56 -3.05
N LYS A 16 -8.48 -0.74 -2.20
CA LYS A 16 -8.33 -1.94 -1.36
C LYS A 16 -7.75 -1.58 0.00
N ILE A 17 -8.11 -2.39 1.01
CA ILE A 17 -7.44 -2.36 2.31
C ILE A 17 -6.16 -3.19 2.17
N SER A 18 -5.05 -2.56 2.53
CA SER A 18 -3.71 -3.14 2.40
C SER A 18 -3.18 -3.58 3.77
N PRO A 19 -3.00 -4.88 4.03
CA PRO A 19 -2.28 -5.37 5.19
C PRO A 19 -0.77 -5.22 4.97
N TYR A 20 -0.07 -4.82 6.03
CA TYR A 20 1.37 -4.61 6.03
C TYR A 20 2.07 -5.68 6.89
N SER A 21 3.26 -6.09 6.46
CA SER A 21 4.14 -6.96 7.22
C SER A 21 5.60 -6.56 7.04
N ILE A 22 6.45 -6.99 7.97
CA ILE A 22 7.90 -6.84 7.89
C ILE A 22 8.56 -8.19 8.09
N HIS A 23 9.67 -8.41 7.41
CA HIS A 23 10.49 -9.59 7.60
C HIS A 23 11.31 -9.41 8.89
N ASP A 24 11.09 -10.29 9.86
CA ASP A 24 11.82 -10.30 11.12
C ASP A 24 13.15 -11.06 10.99
N HIS A 25 14.04 -10.91 11.96
CA HIS A 25 15.31 -11.66 12.00
C HIS A 25 15.11 -13.18 12.07
N ASN A 26 13.95 -13.62 12.54
CA ASN A 26 13.57 -15.03 12.65
C ASN A 26 13.02 -15.63 11.33
N GLY A 27 13.09 -14.91 10.21
CA GLY A 27 12.58 -15.39 8.92
C GLY A 27 11.05 -15.33 8.79
N LEU A 28 10.36 -14.81 9.82
CA LEU A 28 8.90 -14.71 9.85
C LEU A 28 8.43 -13.35 9.36
N HIS A 29 7.28 -13.33 8.70
CA HIS A 29 6.60 -12.09 8.33
C HIS A 29 5.68 -11.65 9.48
N ARG A 30 6.12 -10.65 10.24
CA ARG A 30 5.34 -10.08 11.33
C ARG A 30 4.35 -9.05 10.77
N GLN A 31 3.06 -9.24 11.04
CA GLN A 31 2.02 -8.29 10.65
C GLN A 31 2.14 -6.97 11.43
N LEU A 32 1.97 -5.86 10.73
CA LEU A 32 2.03 -4.51 11.27
C LEU A 32 0.64 -3.85 11.34
N LYS A 33 0.49 -2.92 12.29
CA LYS A 33 -0.72 -2.10 12.42
C LYS A 33 -0.71 -0.88 11.50
N TYR A 34 0.47 -0.30 11.28
CA TYR A 34 0.72 0.93 10.53
C TYR A 34 1.91 0.75 9.60
N THR A 35 1.98 1.60 8.57
CA THR A 35 3.16 1.71 7.70
C THR A 35 4.29 2.35 8.50
N PRO A 36 5.49 1.73 8.58
CA PRO A 36 6.61 2.31 9.29
C PRO A 36 7.10 3.56 8.55
N GLU A 37 7.55 4.56 9.31
CA GLU A 37 8.14 5.78 8.76
C GLU A 37 9.57 5.50 8.28
N HIS A 38 9.94 6.06 7.12
CA HIS A 38 11.28 5.95 6.54
C HIS A 38 11.79 4.51 6.32
N MET A 39 10.89 3.54 6.15
CA MET A 39 11.23 2.12 5.98
C MET A 39 10.31 1.44 4.98
N HIS A 40 10.84 0.45 4.25
CA HIS A 40 10.03 -0.39 3.37
C HIS A 40 9.30 -1.47 4.18
N CYS A 41 8.06 -1.73 3.81
CA CYS A 41 7.28 -2.85 4.32
C CYS A 41 6.69 -3.67 3.17
N THR A 42 6.38 -4.92 3.46
CA THR A 42 5.68 -5.80 2.53
C THR A 42 4.19 -5.57 2.66
N SER A 43 3.50 -5.54 1.52
CA SER A 43 2.06 -5.34 1.45
C SER A 43 1.43 -6.46 0.62
N LEU A 44 0.38 -7.09 1.14
CA LEU A 44 -0.25 -8.25 0.52
C LEU A 44 -1.73 -7.99 0.25
N PHE A 45 -2.11 -7.79 -1.01
CA PHE A 45 -3.51 -7.55 -1.37
C PHE A 45 -3.91 -8.38 -2.58
N TRP A 46 -5.19 -8.77 -2.61
CA TRP A 46 -5.77 -9.50 -3.73
C TRP A 46 -6.17 -8.54 -4.85
N ASN A 47 -5.41 -8.54 -5.94
CA ASN A 47 -5.62 -7.71 -7.12
C ASN A 47 -5.31 -8.48 -8.42
N PRO A 48 -5.63 -7.91 -9.59
CA PRO A 48 -5.24 -8.50 -10.86
C PRO A 48 -3.72 -8.65 -10.96
N LEU A 49 -3.29 -9.77 -11.53
CA LEU A 49 -1.88 -10.08 -11.72
C LEU A 49 -1.21 -8.96 -12.53
N THR A 50 -0.09 -8.48 -12.01
CA THR A 50 0.79 -7.52 -12.67
C THR A 50 2.15 -8.18 -12.87
N PRO A 51 2.88 -7.87 -13.96
CA PRO A 51 4.25 -8.30 -14.12
C PRO A 51 5.11 -7.87 -12.94
N ARG A 52 6.17 -8.63 -12.66
CA ARG A 52 7.17 -8.26 -11.63
C ARG A 52 7.85 -6.92 -11.98
N ASP A 53 8.42 -6.27 -10.96
CA ASP A 53 9.23 -5.05 -11.09
C ASP A 53 8.46 -3.85 -11.66
N LYS A 54 7.16 -3.77 -11.36
CA LYS A 54 6.34 -2.59 -11.62
C LYS A 54 6.21 -1.75 -10.37
N GLY A 55 6.39 -0.45 -10.55
CA GLY A 55 6.13 0.54 -9.51
C GLY A 55 4.65 0.55 -9.12
N LEU A 56 4.39 0.82 -7.86
CA LEU A 56 3.06 1.02 -7.29
C LEU A 56 3.00 2.42 -6.68
N LEU A 57 1.88 3.09 -6.85
CA LEU A 57 1.56 4.31 -6.10
C LEU A 57 0.33 4.05 -5.21
N ALA A 58 0.42 4.42 -3.94
CA ALA A 58 -0.69 4.36 -3.00
C ALA A 58 -1.13 5.78 -2.62
N ILE A 59 -2.41 6.07 -2.80
CA ILE A 59 -3.00 7.39 -2.57
C ILE A 59 -4.18 7.23 -1.62
N GLN A 60 -4.34 8.15 -0.67
CA GLN A 60 -5.45 8.12 0.28
C GLN A 60 -6.76 8.65 -0.33
N SER A 61 -6.69 9.78 -1.03
CA SER A 61 -7.85 10.43 -1.66
C SER A 61 -7.46 11.09 -2.98
N ILE A 62 -8.40 11.12 -3.93
CA ILE A 62 -8.26 11.82 -5.22
C ILE A 62 -8.93 13.19 -5.16
N SER A 63 -9.72 13.49 -4.13
CA SER A 63 -10.42 14.76 -4.01
C SER A 63 -9.43 15.92 -3.99
N GLN A 64 -9.73 17.00 -4.72
CA GLN A 64 -8.95 18.22 -4.65
C GLN A 64 -9.05 18.79 -3.23
N VAL A 65 -7.91 18.81 -2.54
CA VAL A 65 -7.76 19.57 -1.30
C VAL A 65 -7.62 21.03 -1.70
N GLN A 66 -8.72 21.78 -1.68
CA GLN A 66 -8.64 23.24 -1.73
C GLN A 66 -8.10 23.71 -0.38
N VAL A 67 -6.82 24.05 -0.33
CA VAL A 67 -6.24 24.76 0.80
C VAL A 67 -6.74 26.21 0.68
N GLN A 68 -7.73 26.56 1.48
CA GLN A 68 -8.09 27.98 1.67
C GLN A 68 -7.00 28.61 2.53
N PHE A 69 -6.29 29.57 1.94
CA PHE A 69 -5.34 30.45 2.62
C PHE A 69 -6.06 31.69 3.14
#